data_AF-A0A7Y4ZQR2-F1
#
_entry.id   AF-A0A7Y4ZQR2-F1
#
_cell.length_a   1.000
_cell.length_b   1.000
_cell.length_c   1.000
_cell.angle_alpha   90.00
_cell.angle_beta   90.00
_cell.angle_gamma   90.00
#
_symmetry.space_group_name_H-M   'P 1'
#
loop_
_entity.id
_entity.type
_entity.pdbx_description
1 polymer ?
#
loop_
_entity_poly.entity_id
_entity_poly.type
_entity_poly.pdbx_seq_one_letter_code
_entity_poly.pdbx_strand_id
1 'polypeptide(L)'
;MRILRSRTCLSLAGLSLALAACAVDGTPSSSSSGGAPQPTPGAAGDTSLDVADAWGPSGAPVPADAQLVALDDFKKALANGGRLLGPKQRADDEAAEKAREVEDEKSIADFTAGHPDAQDLTDLLARVPDPGDAALTVRADGDYDLRIKLANGTDSTVRTLGPKAKRAAVAAGIRRFGSRENLEALYTHFYQSLSTGQRAAFFTSPAQLAGLSDVLVRDKLVSIVNYARDGGGIYGFATAGMPPDCNKQLGYGNGGDGSGYGAGTFAPNGLMTRAGFTNKAFVTCPKNQGSRGTCAAFAVTSALEMDHGRASGRFVNLSEQNLYAQSKLYWDPNETRDGIWPSSLLDGMAKAGGYTVPYEAGWNYNPSSSRKDDLTHSCDGYTETCSNTTHQSRRMCVNIATGTFCMAVTQDAKSSPVGYQRSHAHLSMSDYTDKSFVMNMLALMLDIGQRPAVVSLEVGSAFDSPGADGFVADRVSGSRGLHAVHVVGYVQNRDLPQGIPVADGGGYFVVKNSWGRNYGDGGFSYVPYTYMKLYAVDVVGL
;
A
#
# COMPACT_ATOMS: atom_id res chain seq x y z
N MET A 1 -21.89 18.26 -50.36
CA MET A 1 -21.64 19.47 -51.16
C MET A 1 -20.51 20.23 -50.46
N ARG A 2 -19.33 20.32 -51.10
CA ARG A 2 -18.11 20.96 -50.59
C ARG A 2 -18.21 22.49 -50.74
N ILE A 3 -17.73 23.25 -49.76
CA ILE A 3 -17.15 24.58 -49.99
C ILE A 3 -15.84 24.69 -49.20
N LEU A 4 -14.87 25.38 -49.79
CA LEU A 4 -13.42 25.29 -49.66
C LEU A 4 -12.85 26.71 -49.41
N ARG A 5 -11.70 26.78 -48.70
CA ARG A 5 -10.68 27.87 -48.64
C ARG A 5 -11.01 29.07 -47.72
N SER A 6 -10.06 29.74 -47.06
CA SER A 6 -8.62 29.94 -47.32
C SER A 6 -7.80 30.24 -46.06
N ARG A 7 -6.51 29.88 -46.08
CA ARG A 7 -5.44 30.39 -45.20
C ARG A 7 -4.91 31.72 -45.73
N THR A 8 -4.51 32.62 -44.82
CA THR A 8 -3.47 33.63 -45.09
C THR A 8 -2.65 33.89 -43.81
N CYS A 9 -1.34 33.69 -43.90
CA CYS A 9 -0.35 34.13 -42.93
C CYS A 9 0.00 35.60 -43.16
N LEU A 10 0.29 36.34 -42.09
CA LEU A 10 1.15 37.53 -42.14
C LEU A 10 2.02 37.55 -40.88
N SER A 11 3.34 37.66 -41.07
CA SER A 11 4.35 37.82 -40.02
C SER A 11 4.75 39.28 -39.86
N LEU A 12 5.00 39.72 -38.63
CA LEU A 12 5.94 40.79 -38.24
C LEU A 12 6.22 40.55 -36.74
N ALA A 13 7.36 39.96 -36.35
CA ALA A 13 8.68 40.58 -36.15
C ALA A 13 8.73 41.58 -34.97
N GLY A 14 9.27 41.08 -33.85
CA GLY A 14 10.24 41.77 -32.98
C GLY A 14 9.72 42.79 -31.96
N LEU A 15 9.81 42.44 -30.66
CA LEU A 15 10.46 43.31 -29.68
C LEU A 15 10.78 42.53 -28.39
N SER A 16 12.07 42.54 -28.04
CA SER A 16 12.65 42.03 -26.80
C SER A 16 12.17 42.86 -25.61
N LEU A 17 11.86 42.23 -24.47
CA LEU A 17 11.86 42.91 -23.19
C LEU A 17 12.38 41.98 -22.09
N ALA A 18 13.50 42.39 -21.50
CA ALA A 18 14.08 41.81 -20.30
C ALA A 18 13.15 42.01 -19.10
N LEU A 19 12.93 40.97 -18.30
CA LEU A 19 12.38 41.14 -16.95
C LEU A 19 13.54 41.30 -15.97
N ALA A 20 13.62 42.51 -15.43
CA ALA A 20 14.44 42.87 -14.29
C ALA A 20 13.94 42.15 -13.03
N ALA A 21 14.89 41.61 -12.27
CA ALA A 21 14.68 41.19 -10.90
C ALA A 21 14.48 42.43 -10.02
N CYS A 22 13.38 42.46 -9.26
CA CYS A 22 13.24 43.33 -8.10
C CYS A 22 13.29 42.45 -6.85
N ALA A 23 14.38 42.56 -6.12
CA ALA A 23 14.48 42.13 -4.74
C ALA A 23 13.76 43.15 -3.84
N VAL A 24 13.04 42.65 -2.84
CA VAL A 24 12.66 43.43 -1.65
C VAL A 24 12.97 42.54 -0.43
N ASP A 25 13.85 43.06 0.42
CA ASP A 25 14.36 42.46 1.66
C ASP A 25 13.40 42.60 2.85
N GLY A 26 13.48 41.63 3.78
CA GLY A 26 13.20 41.73 5.24
C GLY A 26 11.72 41.65 5.65
N THR A 27 11.24 40.79 6.55
CA THR A 27 11.79 40.22 7.80
C THR A 27 10.91 39.04 8.27
N PRO A 28 11.36 38.18 9.22
CA PRO A 28 10.97 36.78 9.31
C PRO A 28 9.79 36.51 10.26
N SER A 29 8.89 35.61 9.87
CA SER A 29 8.00 34.92 10.80
C SER A 29 8.45 33.46 10.93
N SER A 30 8.99 33.13 12.08
CA SER A 30 9.40 31.79 12.49
C SER A 30 8.20 30.85 12.62
N SER A 31 8.09 29.87 11.73
CA SER A 31 7.38 28.61 12.00
C SER A 31 8.39 27.47 11.85
N SER A 32 8.97 27.06 12.97
CA SER A 32 9.87 25.92 13.07
C SER A 32 9.07 24.63 12.93
N SER A 33 8.88 24.15 11.71
CA SER A 33 8.65 22.74 11.43
C SER A 33 10.02 22.06 11.35
N GLY A 34 10.49 21.58 12.49
CA GLY A 34 11.68 20.73 12.59
C GLY A 34 11.39 19.36 11.98
N GLY A 35 11.30 19.28 10.65
CA GLY A 35 11.42 18.01 9.94
C GLY A 35 12.87 17.58 9.99
N ALA A 36 13.14 16.39 10.51
CA ALA A 36 14.44 15.76 10.35
C ALA A 36 14.79 15.69 8.85
N PRO A 37 16.05 15.90 8.44
CA PRO A 37 16.43 15.71 7.05
C PRO A 37 16.21 14.23 6.71
N GLN A 38 15.17 13.95 5.91
CA GLN A 38 15.02 12.65 5.28
C GLN A 38 16.24 12.46 4.37
N PRO A 39 16.86 11.26 4.33
CA PRO A 39 17.98 11.01 3.44
C PRO A 39 17.50 11.28 2.02
N THR A 40 18.12 12.27 1.38
CA THR A 40 17.98 12.49 -0.05
C THR A 40 18.25 11.17 -0.76
N PRO A 41 17.43 10.77 -1.76
CA PRO A 41 17.83 9.74 -2.70
C PRO A 41 19.23 10.10 -3.18
N GLY A 42 20.19 9.17 -3.09
CA GLY A 42 21.57 9.40 -3.49
C GLY A 42 21.60 10.20 -4.79
N ALA A 43 22.20 11.39 -4.74
CA ALA A 43 22.16 12.35 -5.82
C ALA A 43 22.53 11.63 -7.13
N ALA A 44 21.61 11.62 -8.10
CA ALA A 44 21.89 11.11 -9.42
C ALA A 44 23.06 11.92 -10.00
N GLY A 45 24.27 11.34 -9.98
CA GLY A 45 25.47 11.97 -10.51
C GLY A 45 26.77 11.66 -9.78
N ASP A 46 26.73 11.33 -8.48
CA ASP A 46 27.96 10.96 -7.76
C ASP A 46 28.27 9.46 -7.94
N THR A 47 29.36 9.18 -8.63
CA THR A 47 29.91 7.83 -8.85
C THR A 47 31.26 7.65 -8.15
N SER A 48 31.59 8.57 -7.24
CA SER A 48 32.77 8.46 -6.40
C SER A 48 32.60 7.30 -5.41
N LEU A 49 33.73 6.63 -5.13
CA LEU A 49 33.79 5.51 -4.21
C LEU A 49 34.73 5.91 -3.08
N ASP A 50 34.18 6.57 -2.06
CA ASP A 50 34.91 6.96 -0.87
C ASP A 50 35.18 5.74 0.00
N VAL A 51 36.37 5.64 0.59
CA VAL A 51 36.73 4.54 1.50
C VAL A 51 35.75 4.39 2.67
N ALA A 52 35.09 5.48 3.09
CA ALA A 52 34.06 5.46 4.12
C ALA A 52 32.81 4.63 3.74
N ASP A 53 32.54 4.49 2.44
CA ASP A 53 31.40 3.72 1.92
C ASP A 53 31.77 2.28 1.53
N ALA A 54 33.05 1.91 1.70
CA ALA A 54 33.53 0.57 1.39
C ALA A 54 32.83 -0.48 2.25
N TRP A 55 32.48 -1.61 1.64
CA TRP A 55 32.04 -2.81 2.34
C TRP A 55 33.14 -3.32 3.29
N GLY A 56 34.39 -3.22 2.85
CA GLY A 56 35.56 -3.60 3.61
C GLY A 56 36.86 -3.27 2.85
N PRO A 57 38.02 -3.64 3.41
CA PRO A 57 39.30 -3.48 2.72
C PRO A 57 39.31 -4.20 1.37
N SER A 58 40.22 -3.81 0.48
CA SER A 58 40.34 -4.44 -0.84
C SER A 58 40.51 -5.96 -0.72
N GLY A 59 39.60 -6.72 -1.35
CA GLY A 59 39.57 -8.18 -1.30
C GLY A 59 38.83 -8.75 -0.09
N ALA A 60 38.08 -7.93 0.64
CA ALA A 60 37.22 -8.40 1.73
C ALA A 60 36.21 -9.44 1.22
N PRO A 61 35.88 -10.47 2.04
CA PRO A 61 34.80 -11.39 1.72
C PRO A 61 33.50 -10.63 1.45
N VAL A 62 32.92 -10.87 0.28
CA VAL A 62 31.63 -10.32 -0.13
C VAL A 62 30.51 -11.31 0.22
N PRO A 63 29.26 -10.84 0.31
CA PRO A 63 28.12 -11.72 0.48
C PRO A 63 28.08 -12.83 -0.58
N ALA A 64 27.70 -14.05 -0.18
CA ALA A 64 27.71 -15.21 -1.07
C ALA A 64 26.75 -15.08 -2.28
N ASP A 65 25.73 -14.24 -2.13
CA ASP A 65 24.73 -13.90 -3.15
C ASP A 65 25.11 -12.67 -3.99
N ALA A 66 26.26 -12.05 -3.74
CA ALA A 66 26.72 -10.88 -4.48
C ALA A 66 27.57 -11.27 -5.71
N GLN A 67 27.29 -10.63 -6.84
CA GLN A 67 28.08 -10.79 -8.05
C GLN A 67 29.28 -9.85 -8.06
N LEU A 68 30.49 -10.38 -8.26
CA LEU A 68 31.66 -9.55 -8.57
C LEU A 68 31.55 -9.03 -10.01
N VAL A 69 31.64 -7.70 -10.19
CA VAL A 69 31.49 -7.03 -11.48
C VAL A 69 32.69 -6.13 -11.79
N ALA A 70 32.82 -5.73 -13.06
CA ALA A 70 33.80 -4.73 -13.47
C ALA A 70 33.44 -3.34 -12.90
N LEU A 71 34.46 -2.50 -12.68
CA LEU A 71 34.27 -1.16 -12.12
C LEU A 71 33.34 -0.28 -12.95
N ASP A 72 33.43 -0.35 -14.27
CA ASP A 72 32.57 0.45 -15.16
C ASP A 72 31.10 0.06 -15.01
N ASP A 73 30.80 -1.23 -14.87
CA ASP A 73 29.42 -1.69 -14.70
C ASP A 73 28.89 -1.36 -13.30
N PHE A 74 29.75 -1.44 -12.28
CA PHE A 74 29.43 -0.95 -10.94
C PHE A 74 29.09 0.54 -10.95
N LYS A 75 29.93 1.38 -11.57
CA LYS A 75 29.69 2.83 -11.67
C LYS A 75 28.44 3.18 -12.48
N LYS A 76 28.16 2.45 -13.57
CA LYS A 76 26.93 2.62 -14.33
C LYS A 76 25.69 2.32 -13.47
N ALA A 77 25.71 1.20 -12.74
CA ALA A 77 24.58 0.85 -11.89
C ALA A 77 24.43 1.83 -10.70
N LEU A 78 25.54 2.34 -10.13
CA LEU A 78 25.51 3.40 -9.12
C LEU A 78 24.88 4.69 -9.66
N ALA A 79 25.30 5.16 -10.84
CA ALA A 79 24.68 6.31 -11.51
C ALA A 79 23.18 6.12 -11.80
N ASN A 80 22.77 4.87 -12.00
CA ASN A 80 21.38 4.47 -12.22
C ASN A 80 20.59 4.23 -10.94
N GLY A 81 21.11 4.62 -9.78
CA GLY A 81 20.40 4.50 -8.49
C GLY A 81 20.74 3.23 -7.72
N GLY A 82 21.87 2.58 -8.01
CA GLY A 82 22.43 1.56 -7.14
C GLY A 82 22.69 2.12 -5.74
N ARG A 83 22.44 1.33 -4.71
CA ARG A 83 22.54 1.75 -3.32
C ARG A 83 23.66 1.03 -2.62
N LEU A 84 24.67 1.76 -2.18
CA LEU A 84 25.84 1.20 -1.50
C LEU A 84 25.41 0.47 -0.21
N LEU A 85 26.12 -0.60 0.12
CA LEU A 85 25.86 -1.45 1.28
C LEU A 85 27.03 -1.40 2.27
N GLY A 86 27.80 -0.31 2.32
CA GLY A 86 28.87 -0.15 3.29
C GLY A 86 28.34 -0.09 4.73
N PRO A 87 29.20 -0.31 5.76
CA PRO A 87 28.83 -0.12 7.16
C PRO A 87 28.26 1.26 7.45
N LYS A 88 28.77 2.31 6.79
CA LYS A 88 28.25 3.67 6.88
C LYS A 88 26.78 3.75 6.44
N GLN A 89 26.44 3.30 5.24
CA GLN A 89 25.05 3.33 4.76
C GLN A 89 24.11 2.54 5.68
N ARG A 90 24.53 1.36 6.16
CA ARG A 90 23.72 0.57 7.10
C ARG A 90 23.48 1.30 8.42
N ALA A 91 24.50 1.97 8.95
CA ALA A 91 24.37 2.75 10.17
C ALA A 91 23.44 3.97 9.97
N ASP A 92 23.56 4.64 8.82
CA ASP A 92 22.69 5.76 8.44
C ASP A 92 21.22 5.29 8.32
N ASP A 93 20.98 4.10 7.77
CA ASP A 93 19.64 3.49 7.66
C ASP A 93 19.05 3.14 9.02
N GLU A 94 19.83 2.48 9.87
CA GLU A 94 19.41 2.12 11.22
C GLU A 94 19.11 3.36 12.07
N ALA A 95 19.92 4.41 11.94
CA ALA A 95 19.69 5.69 12.61
C ALA A 95 18.41 6.37 12.10
N ALA A 96 18.19 6.38 10.78
CA ALA A 96 16.99 6.96 10.19
C ALA A 96 15.72 6.19 10.60
N GLU A 97 15.79 4.85 10.67
CA GLU A 97 14.69 4.01 11.14
C GLU A 97 14.36 4.28 12.61
N LYS A 98 15.37 4.32 13.49
CA LYS A 98 15.19 4.68 14.90
C LYS A 98 14.59 6.08 15.08
N ALA A 99 15.02 7.04 14.27
CA ALA A 99 14.45 8.40 14.30
C ALA A 99 12.96 8.40 13.91
N ARG A 100 12.57 7.62 12.88
CA ARG A 100 11.16 7.43 12.51
C ARG A 100 10.35 6.78 13.62
N GLU A 101 10.88 5.73 14.27
CA GLU A 101 10.21 5.07 15.39
C GLU A 101 9.93 6.06 16.55
N VAL A 102 10.88 6.95 16.85
CA VAL A 102 10.69 8.02 17.87
C VAL A 102 9.63 9.03 17.43
N GLU A 103 9.63 9.44 16.16
CA GLU A 103 8.63 10.35 15.62
C GLU A 103 7.22 9.76 15.62
N ASP A 104 7.11 8.45 15.33
CA ASP A 104 5.84 7.72 15.36
C ASP A 104 5.26 7.68 16.77
N GLU A 105 6.07 7.32 17.76
CA GLU A 105 5.66 7.33 19.18
C GLU A 105 5.27 8.72 19.65
N LYS A 106 6.01 9.76 19.22
CA LYS A 106 5.65 11.15 19.52
C LYS A 106 4.31 11.54 18.90
N SER A 107 4.08 11.18 17.64
CA SER A 107 2.83 11.49 16.92
C SER A 107 1.62 10.85 17.62
N ILE A 108 1.76 9.60 18.06
CA ILE A 108 0.74 8.88 18.84
C ILE A 108 0.52 9.55 20.20
N ALA A 109 1.59 9.85 20.93
CA ALA A 109 1.50 10.45 22.26
C ALA A 109 0.83 11.82 22.24
N ASP A 110 1.24 12.70 21.32
CA ASP A 110 0.65 14.03 21.15
C ASP A 110 -0.83 13.94 20.78
N PHE A 111 -1.19 13.01 19.86
CA PHE A 111 -2.57 12.82 19.44
C PHE A 111 -3.45 12.33 20.60
N THR A 112 -3.02 11.30 21.33
CA THR A 112 -3.76 10.74 22.47
C THR A 112 -3.91 11.76 23.60
N ALA A 113 -2.90 12.60 23.84
CA ALA A 113 -2.98 13.68 24.82
C ALA A 113 -4.01 14.75 24.43
N GLY A 114 -4.17 15.02 23.12
CA GLY A 114 -5.15 15.96 22.57
C GLY A 114 -6.58 15.39 22.45
N HIS A 115 -6.74 14.06 22.45
CA HIS A 115 -8.01 13.37 22.23
C HIS A 115 -8.23 12.27 23.28
N PRO A 116 -8.43 12.63 24.57
CA PRO A 116 -8.66 11.65 25.62
C PRO A 116 -9.95 10.83 25.43
N ASP A 117 -10.83 11.28 24.54
CA ASP A 117 -12.06 10.61 24.11
C ASP A 117 -11.83 9.55 23.00
N ALA A 118 -10.65 9.49 22.39
CA ALA A 118 -10.27 8.48 21.40
C ALA A 118 -9.95 7.11 22.04
N GLN A 119 -10.87 6.57 22.85
CA GLN A 119 -10.69 5.29 23.54
C GLN A 119 -10.44 4.14 22.56
N ASP A 120 -11.10 4.16 21.40
CA ASP A 120 -10.91 3.15 20.35
C ASP A 120 -9.44 3.04 19.90
N LEU A 121 -8.71 4.16 19.84
CA LEU A 121 -7.29 4.15 19.51
C LEU A 121 -6.46 3.57 20.66
N THR A 122 -6.77 3.94 21.89
CA THR A 122 -6.10 3.39 23.08
C THR A 122 -6.26 1.88 23.14
N ASP A 123 -7.48 1.38 22.92
CA ASP A 123 -7.78 -0.05 22.89
C ASP A 123 -7.06 -0.76 21.73
N LEU A 124 -7.05 -0.15 20.53
CA LEU A 124 -6.32 -0.66 19.36
C LEU A 124 -4.81 -0.80 19.63
N LEU A 125 -4.20 0.18 20.30
CA LEU A 125 -2.77 0.16 20.64
C LEU A 125 -2.46 -0.83 21.76
N ALA A 126 -3.37 -0.97 22.74
CA ALA A 126 -3.21 -1.86 23.89
C ALA A 126 -3.42 -3.35 23.53
N ARG A 127 -4.14 -3.66 22.45
CA ARG A 127 -4.31 -5.05 22.00
C ARG A 127 -2.97 -5.68 21.64
N VAL A 128 -2.74 -6.85 22.21
CA VAL A 128 -1.57 -7.69 21.97
C VAL A 128 -2.02 -9.12 21.70
N PRO A 129 -1.19 -9.95 21.06
CA PRO A 129 -1.48 -11.36 20.94
C PRO A 129 -1.58 -12.08 22.28
N ASP A 130 -2.42 -13.11 22.33
CA ASP A 130 -2.48 -14.04 23.45
C ASP A 130 -1.16 -14.84 23.49
N PRO A 131 -0.36 -14.76 24.57
CA PRO A 131 0.88 -15.53 24.69
C PRO A 131 0.69 -17.05 24.62
N GLY A 132 -0.52 -17.54 24.88
CA GLY A 132 -0.88 -18.96 24.81
C GLY A 132 -1.40 -19.42 23.45
N ASP A 133 -1.47 -18.55 22.44
CA ASP A 133 -2.02 -18.89 21.13
C ASP A 133 -1.07 -19.79 20.34
N ALA A 134 -1.38 -21.09 20.30
CA ALA A 134 -0.59 -22.09 19.60
C ALA A 134 -0.54 -21.90 18.06
N ALA A 135 -1.38 -21.04 17.49
CA ALA A 135 -1.32 -20.70 16.07
C ALA A 135 -0.23 -19.67 15.75
N LEU A 136 0.29 -18.95 16.75
CA LEU A 136 1.27 -17.89 16.57
C LEU A 136 2.66 -18.31 17.05
N THR A 137 3.67 -17.96 16.26
CA THR A 137 5.07 -17.95 16.70
C THR A 137 5.60 -16.53 16.59
N VAL A 138 6.07 -15.98 17.72
CA VAL A 138 6.73 -14.66 17.76
C VAL A 138 8.14 -14.78 17.25
N ARG A 139 8.49 -13.96 16.28
CA ARG A 139 9.82 -13.91 15.67
C ARG A 139 10.75 -12.96 16.41
N ALA A 140 12.05 -13.07 16.14
CA ALA A 140 13.08 -12.21 16.74
C ALA A 140 12.93 -10.72 16.36
N ASP A 141 12.35 -10.43 15.20
CA ASP A 141 12.03 -9.08 14.72
C ASP A 141 10.74 -8.51 15.32
N GLY A 142 9.97 -9.32 16.06
CA GLY A 142 8.69 -8.95 16.68
C GLY A 142 7.47 -9.17 15.79
N ASP A 143 7.65 -9.65 14.55
CA ASP A 143 6.56 -10.11 13.68
C ASP A 143 6.10 -11.51 14.10
N TYR A 144 5.05 -12.01 13.44
CA TYR A 144 4.46 -13.30 13.77
C TYR A 144 4.38 -14.21 12.55
N ASP A 145 4.77 -15.46 12.73
CA ASP A 145 4.41 -16.54 11.82
C ASP A 145 3.11 -17.17 12.34
N LEU A 146 2.03 -17.05 11.55
CA LEU A 146 0.68 -17.47 11.88
C LEU A 146 0.31 -18.73 11.09
N ARG A 147 -0.03 -19.80 11.80
CA ARG A 147 -0.60 -21.02 11.21
C ARG A 147 -2.09 -20.85 10.97
N ILE A 148 -2.52 -21.04 9.72
CA ILE A 148 -3.91 -20.91 9.29
C ILE A 148 -4.43 -22.21 8.69
N LYS A 149 -5.76 -22.38 8.74
CA LYS A 149 -6.46 -23.47 8.07
C LYS A 149 -7.11 -22.97 6.79
N LEU A 150 -6.70 -23.53 5.65
CA LEU A 150 -7.31 -23.22 4.36
C LEU A 150 -8.64 -23.97 4.19
N ALA A 151 -9.52 -23.45 3.33
CA ALA A 151 -10.86 -23.98 3.05
C ALA A 151 -10.85 -25.41 2.51
N ASN A 152 -9.77 -25.81 1.83
CA ASN A 152 -9.55 -27.19 1.37
C ASN A 152 -9.04 -28.13 2.49
N GLY A 153 -8.93 -27.65 3.73
CA GLY A 153 -8.45 -28.41 4.88
C GLY A 153 -6.93 -28.51 5.01
N THR A 154 -6.14 -27.90 4.12
CA THR A 154 -4.67 -27.88 4.28
C THR A 154 -4.22 -26.78 5.24
N ASP A 155 -3.14 -27.01 5.97
CA ASP A 155 -2.53 -25.99 6.81
C ASP A 155 -1.57 -25.12 5.99
N SER A 156 -1.47 -23.85 6.35
CA SER A 156 -0.51 -22.91 5.76
C SER A 156 0.10 -22.04 6.85
N THR A 157 1.26 -21.45 6.57
CA THR A 157 1.88 -20.43 7.42
C THR A 157 1.96 -19.13 6.65
N VAL A 158 1.49 -18.04 7.26
CA VAL A 158 1.53 -16.69 6.73
C VAL A 158 2.22 -15.77 7.72
N ARG A 159 2.75 -14.64 7.24
CA ARG A 159 3.37 -13.63 8.11
C ARG A 159 2.44 -12.46 8.36
N THR A 160 2.24 -12.13 9.63
CA THR A 160 1.57 -10.90 10.09
C THR A 160 2.57 -10.02 10.84
N LEU A 161 2.31 -8.72 10.85
CA LEU A 161 3.28 -7.73 11.31
C LEU A 161 3.10 -7.39 12.79
N GLY A 162 4.22 -7.11 13.45
CA GLY A 162 4.33 -6.84 14.87
C GLY A 162 3.87 -5.44 15.31
N PRO A 163 4.05 -5.12 16.60
CA PRO A 163 3.63 -3.84 17.19
C PRO A 163 4.30 -2.62 16.56
N LYS A 164 5.54 -2.77 16.06
CA LYS A 164 6.26 -1.70 15.35
C LYS A 164 5.51 -1.25 14.11
N ALA A 165 5.14 -2.19 13.24
CA ALA A 165 4.37 -1.90 12.03
C ALA A 165 3.00 -1.32 12.36
N LYS A 166 2.33 -1.83 13.41
CA LYS A 166 1.05 -1.28 13.89
C LYS A 166 1.18 0.19 14.27
N ARG A 167 2.18 0.53 15.09
CA ARG A 167 2.42 1.90 15.56
C ARG A 167 2.80 2.84 14.41
N ALA A 168 3.65 2.40 13.50
CA ALA A 168 4.01 3.20 12.33
C ALA A 168 2.82 3.46 11.39
N ALA A 169 1.95 2.47 11.19
CA ALA A 169 0.71 2.63 10.42
C ALA A 169 -0.26 3.62 11.10
N VAL A 170 -0.43 3.54 12.43
CA VAL A 170 -1.23 4.51 13.20
C VAL A 170 -0.67 5.92 13.06
N ALA A 171 0.63 6.09 13.28
CA ALA A 171 1.27 7.39 13.24
C ALA A 171 1.19 8.03 11.85
N ALA A 172 1.34 7.23 10.79
CA ALA A 172 1.12 7.68 9.42
C ALA A 172 -0.33 8.16 9.20
N GLY A 173 -1.32 7.41 9.68
CA GLY A 173 -2.73 7.82 9.63
C GLY A 173 -2.99 9.14 10.36
N ILE A 174 -2.44 9.31 11.58
CA ILE A 174 -2.58 10.54 12.38
C ILE A 174 -2.03 11.75 11.61
N ARG A 175 -0.81 11.64 11.09
CA ARG A 175 -0.16 12.74 10.35
C ARG A 175 -0.87 13.06 9.05
N ARG A 176 -1.42 12.06 8.36
CA ARG A 176 -2.00 12.25 7.02
C ARG A 176 -3.45 12.69 7.05
N PHE A 177 -4.30 12.05 7.85
CA PHE A 177 -5.75 12.27 7.82
C PHE A 177 -6.11 13.74 8.06
N GLY A 178 -5.55 14.34 9.12
CA GLY A 178 -5.82 15.72 9.52
C GLY A 178 -5.14 16.80 8.67
N SER A 179 -4.30 16.41 7.69
CA SER A 179 -3.63 17.39 6.84
C SER A 179 -4.63 18.11 5.93
N ARG A 180 -4.46 19.42 5.78
CA ARG A 180 -5.30 20.27 4.92
C ARG A 180 -5.53 19.67 3.53
N GLU A 181 -4.42 19.27 2.90
CA GLU A 181 -4.40 18.68 1.57
C GLU A 181 -5.29 17.43 1.50
N ASN A 182 -5.18 16.52 2.48
CA ASN A 182 -5.96 15.29 2.50
C ASN A 182 -7.45 15.57 2.74
N LEU A 183 -7.79 16.47 3.66
CA LEU A 183 -9.19 16.85 3.95
C LEU A 183 -9.88 17.47 2.73
N GLU A 184 -9.21 18.40 2.05
CA GLU A 184 -9.73 19.00 0.82
C GLU A 184 -9.85 17.98 -0.31
N ALA A 185 -8.89 17.06 -0.44
CA ALA A 185 -8.91 16.03 -1.47
C ALA A 185 -10.02 15.00 -1.26
N LEU A 186 -10.23 14.53 -0.02
CA LEU A 186 -11.36 13.68 0.35
C LEU A 186 -12.70 14.38 0.09
N TYR A 187 -12.82 15.64 0.53
CA TYR A 187 -14.05 16.40 0.32
C TYR A 187 -14.34 16.55 -1.18
N THR A 188 -13.33 16.96 -1.94
CA THR A 188 -13.45 17.16 -3.39
C THR A 188 -13.83 15.86 -4.09
N HIS A 189 -13.24 14.73 -3.69
CA HIS A 189 -13.57 13.43 -4.24
C HIS A 189 -15.05 13.08 -4.04
N PHE A 190 -15.55 13.13 -2.80
CA PHE A 190 -16.96 12.83 -2.54
C PHE A 190 -17.90 13.88 -3.15
N TYR A 191 -17.52 15.17 -3.14
CA TYR A 191 -18.30 16.23 -3.78
C TYR A 191 -18.49 15.97 -5.28
N GLN A 192 -17.44 15.46 -5.93
CA GLN A 192 -17.47 15.10 -7.35
C GLN A 192 -18.29 13.84 -7.66
N SER A 193 -18.69 13.03 -6.68
CA SER A 193 -19.62 11.91 -6.91
C SER A 193 -21.09 12.33 -6.86
N LEU A 194 -21.41 13.47 -6.24
CA LEU A 194 -22.76 14.00 -6.17
C LEU A 194 -23.27 14.52 -7.52
N SER A 195 -24.58 14.49 -7.74
CA SER A 195 -25.23 15.15 -8.87
C SER A 195 -25.13 16.68 -8.80
N THR A 196 -25.25 17.36 -9.94
CA THR A 196 -25.24 18.84 -10.02
C THR A 196 -26.28 19.48 -9.10
N GLY A 197 -27.48 18.88 -8.99
CA GLY A 197 -28.54 19.37 -8.12
C GLY A 197 -28.19 19.27 -6.63
N GLN A 198 -27.63 18.14 -6.21
CA GLN A 198 -27.18 17.94 -4.82
C GLN A 198 -26.07 18.91 -4.44
N ARG A 199 -25.08 19.08 -5.34
CA ARG A 199 -23.97 20.02 -5.16
C ARG A 199 -24.46 21.45 -4.95
N ALA A 200 -25.41 21.91 -5.76
CA ALA A 200 -25.92 23.27 -5.70
C ALA A 200 -26.84 23.51 -4.48
N ALA A 201 -27.58 22.48 -4.04
CA ALA A 201 -28.58 22.63 -2.99
C ALA A 201 -28.02 22.50 -1.56
N PHE A 202 -27.02 21.63 -1.35
CA PHE A 202 -26.66 21.18 0.01
C PHE A 202 -25.19 21.37 0.39
N PHE A 203 -24.28 21.58 -0.57
CA PHE A 203 -22.84 21.46 -0.30
C PHE A 203 -22.03 22.67 -0.77
N THR A 204 -21.02 23.02 0.03
CA THR A 204 -20.04 24.06 -0.29
C THR A 204 -19.16 23.61 -1.46
N SER A 205 -18.88 24.46 -2.44
CA SER A 205 -17.98 24.05 -3.52
C SER A 205 -16.52 23.90 -3.02
N PRO A 206 -15.70 23.03 -3.63
CA PRO A 206 -14.29 22.88 -3.24
C PRO A 206 -13.50 24.21 -3.22
N ALA A 207 -13.77 25.12 -4.17
CA ALA A 207 -13.12 26.43 -4.22
C ALA A 207 -13.40 27.30 -2.99
N GLN A 208 -14.53 27.08 -2.31
CA GLN A 208 -14.92 27.83 -1.12
C GLN A 208 -14.33 27.25 0.16
N LEU A 209 -13.65 26.09 0.11
CA LEU A 209 -12.99 25.53 1.29
C LEU A 209 -11.81 26.38 1.74
N ALA A 210 -11.09 27.04 0.83
CA ALA A 210 -9.85 27.77 1.10
C ALA A 210 -9.94 28.81 2.24
N GLY A 211 -11.14 29.34 2.53
CA GLY A 211 -11.38 30.29 3.63
C GLY A 211 -11.75 29.66 4.97
N LEU A 212 -11.84 28.34 5.07
CA LEU A 212 -12.28 27.61 6.27
C LEU A 212 -11.09 27.07 7.06
N SER A 213 -11.24 26.94 8.38
CA SER A 213 -10.29 26.17 9.20
C SER A 213 -10.38 24.68 8.90
N ASP A 214 -9.36 23.91 9.28
CA ASP A 214 -9.31 22.46 9.02
C ASP A 214 -10.43 21.70 9.73
N VAL A 215 -10.81 22.16 10.93
CA VAL A 215 -11.99 21.65 11.66
C VAL A 215 -13.26 21.84 10.83
N LEU A 216 -13.46 23.02 10.25
CA LEU A 216 -14.64 23.29 9.42
C LEU A 216 -14.62 22.52 8.10
N VAL A 217 -13.44 22.29 7.49
CA VAL A 217 -13.34 21.42 6.31
C VAL A 217 -13.68 19.98 6.67
N ARG A 218 -13.20 19.47 7.80
CA ARG A 218 -13.60 18.14 8.32
C ARG A 218 -15.11 18.08 8.53
N ASP A 219 -15.74 19.10 9.10
CA ASP A 219 -17.20 19.12 9.29
C ASP A 219 -17.97 19.08 7.96
N LYS A 220 -17.46 19.76 6.92
CA LYS A 220 -18.03 19.65 5.56
C LYS A 220 -17.86 18.24 4.99
N LEU A 221 -16.72 17.60 5.22
CA LEU A 221 -16.49 16.20 4.83
C LEU A 221 -17.44 15.23 5.57
N VAL A 222 -17.64 15.42 6.88
CA VAL A 222 -18.62 14.65 7.66
C VAL A 222 -20.03 14.81 7.09
N SER A 223 -20.40 16.03 6.71
CA SER A 223 -21.73 16.32 6.17
C SER A 223 -22.03 15.57 4.87
N ILE A 224 -21.07 15.50 3.93
CA ILE A 224 -21.26 14.81 2.65
C ILE A 224 -21.32 13.28 2.82
N VAL A 225 -20.49 12.74 3.72
CA VAL A 225 -20.48 11.29 4.02
C VAL A 225 -21.77 10.87 4.71
N ASN A 226 -22.25 11.63 5.69
CA ASN A 226 -23.52 11.35 6.36
C ASN A 226 -24.71 11.43 5.41
N TYR A 227 -24.75 12.43 4.52
CA TYR A 227 -25.79 12.52 3.51
C TYR A 227 -25.85 11.29 2.60
N ALA A 228 -24.69 10.79 2.16
CA ALA A 228 -24.63 9.59 1.34
C ALA A 228 -25.10 8.34 2.10
N ARG A 229 -24.64 8.17 3.35
CA ARG A 229 -25.05 7.08 4.25
C ARG A 229 -26.56 7.03 4.43
N ASP A 230 -27.20 8.18 4.62
CA ASP A 230 -28.63 8.30 4.93
C ASP A 230 -29.54 8.15 3.69
N GLY A 231 -29.03 7.57 2.60
CA GLY A 231 -29.81 7.24 1.40
C GLY A 231 -29.83 8.34 0.34
N GLY A 232 -28.90 9.30 0.39
CA GLY A 232 -28.75 10.37 -0.59
C GLY A 232 -28.46 9.92 -2.04
N GLY A 233 -28.36 8.61 -2.30
CA GLY A 233 -28.32 8.03 -3.64
C GLY A 233 -27.03 8.32 -4.40
N ILE A 234 -26.04 7.45 -4.20
CA ILE A 234 -24.82 7.39 -5.02
C ILE A 234 -24.75 5.94 -5.51
N TYR A 235 -25.22 5.71 -6.74
CA TYR A 235 -25.38 4.36 -7.28
C TYR A 235 -24.32 4.09 -8.33
N GLY A 236 -23.37 3.20 -8.01
CA GLY A 236 -22.59 2.48 -9.01
C GLY A 236 -23.37 1.27 -9.51
N PHE A 237 -23.42 1.06 -10.82
CA PHE A 237 -24.03 -0.15 -11.40
C PHE A 237 -23.05 -1.32 -11.32
N ALA A 238 -23.55 -2.50 -10.91
CA ALA A 238 -22.81 -3.74 -10.98
C ALA A 238 -22.96 -4.37 -12.38
N THR A 239 -21.83 -4.75 -12.98
CA THR A 239 -21.77 -5.70 -14.12
C THR A 239 -20.78 -6.83 -13.79
N ALA A 240 -20.83 -7.92 -14.55
CA ALA A 240 -19.96 -9.08 -14.30
C ALA A 240 -18.50 -8.82 -14.70
N GLY A 241 -17.57 -9.45 -13.96
CA GLY A 241 -16.18 -9.60 -14.39
C GLY A 241 -15.21 -10.06 -13.28
N MET A 242 -14.79 -11.32 -13.35
CA MET A 242 -13.49 -11.78 -12.87
C MET A 242 -12.84 -12.42 -14.10
N PRO A 243 -11.56 -12.18 -14.44
CA PRO A 243 -10.95 -12.88 -15.55
C PRO A 243 -10.99 -14.39 -15.25
N PRO A 244 -11.60 -15.22 -16.12
CA PRO A 244 -11.71 -16.66 -15.85
C PRO A 244 -10.32 -17.32 -15.79
N ASP A 245 -9.34 -16.71 -16.45
CA ASP A 245 -7.98 -17.21 -16.56
C ASP A 245 -6.97 -16.15 -16.09
N CYS A 246 -6.50 -16.30 -14.85
CA CYS A 246 -5.51 -15.39 -14.25
C CYS A 246 -4.17 -15.40 -15.01
N ASN A 247 -3.81 -16.53 -15.60
CA ASN A 247 -2.62 -16.67 -16.43
C ASN A 247 -2.72 -15.99 -17.81
N LYS A 248 -3.87 -15.39 -18.14
CA LYS A 248 -4.06 -14.60 -19.37
C LYS A 248 -4.04 -13.09 -19.11
N GLN A 249 -3.79 -12.66 -17.88
CA GLN A 249 -3.60 -11.25 -17.57
C GLN A 249 -2.35 -10.72 -18.29
N LEU A 250 -2.41 -9.48 -18.77
CA LEU A 250 -1.25 -8.85 -19.37
C LEU A 250 -0.15 -8.73 -18.30
N GLY A 251 1.06 -9.17 -18.63
CA GLY A 251 2.17 -9.14 -17.69
C GLY A 251 2.22 -10.32 -16.72
N TYR A 252 1.38 -11.35 -16.92
CA TYR A 252 1.49 -12.61 -16.20
C TYR A 252 2.90 -13.20 -16.32
N GLY A 253 3.46 -13.58 -15.19
CA GLY A 253 4.79 -14.16 -15.09
C GLY A 253 4.78 -15.68 -14.99
N ASN A 254 5.56 -16.25 -14.07
CA ASN A 254 5.69 -17.69 -13.84
C ASN A 254 4.67 -18.25 -12.82
N GLY A 255 3.89 -17.37 -12.17
CA GLY A 255 2.89 -17.73 -11.17
C GLY A 255 3.41 -17.90 -9.74
N GLY A 256 4.62 -17.41 -9.43
CA GLY A 256 5.20 -17.41 -8.08
C GLY A 256 4.38 -16.63 -7.04
N ASP A 257 3.62 -15.62 -7.50
CA ASP A 257 2.61 -14.88 -6.73
C ASP A 257 1.30 -15.66 -6.52
N GLY A 258 1.19 -16.89 -7.01
CA GLY A 258 -0.03 -17.72 -6.95
C GLY A 258 -1.05 -17.44 -8.05
N SER A 259 -0.80 -16.49 -8.96
CA SER A 259 -1.71 -16.20 -10.09
C SER A 259 -1.80 -17.34 -11.12
N GLY A 260 -0.87 -18.30 -11.10
CA GLY A 260 -0.88 -19.46 -12.00
C GLY A 260 -2.00 -20.48 -11.75
N TYR A 261 -2.69 -20.40 -10.61
CA TYR A 261 -3.68 -21.41 -10.20
C TYR A 261 -5.13 -21.06 -10.58
N GLY A 262 -5.38 -19.99 -11.33
CA GLY A 262 -6.73 -19.55 -11.68
C GLY A 262 -7.49 -18.94 -10.49
N ALA A 263 -8.74 -18.50 -10.73
CA ALA A 263 -9.61 -18.04 -9.66
C ALA A 263 -9.91 -19.20 -8.68
N GLY A 264 -10.10 -18.88 -7.40
CA GLY A 264 -10.58 -19.86 -6.43
C GLY A 264 -12.00 -20.33 -6.75
N THR A 265 -12.38 -21.47 -6.19
CA THR A 265 -13.76 -21.95 -6.29
C THR A 265 -14.62 -21.17 -5.31
N PHE A 266 -15.64 -20.47 -5.81
CA PHE A 266 -16.55 -19.74 -4.94
C PHE A 266 -17.63 -20.65 -4.37
N ALA A 267 -17.92 -20.48 -3.08
CA ALA A 267 -18.99 -21.16 -2.38
C ALA A 267 -20.35 -20.73 -2.94
N PRO A 268 -21.32 -21.66 -3.10
CA PRO A 268 -22.66 -21.33 -3.56
C PRO A 268 -23.37 -20.29 -2.69
N ASN A 269 -23.07 -20.25 -1.40
CA ASN A 269 -23.63 -19.33 -0.41
C ASN A 269 -22.75 -18.11 -0.11
N GLY A 270 -21.60 -17.93 -0.79
CA GLY A 270 -20.73 -16.77 -0.59
C GLY A 270 -21.17 -15.51 -1.36
N LEU A 271 -20.73 -14.33 -0.91
CA LEU A 271 -21.09 -13.04 -1.54
C LEU A 271 -20.47 -12.86 -2.94
N MET A 272 -19.30 -13.44 -3.21
CA MET A 272 -18.69 -13.44 -4.54
C MET A 272 -19.58 -14.18 -5.55
N THR A 273 -20.31 -15.21 -5.13
CA THR A 273 -21.33 -15.87 -5.97
C THR A 273 -22.62 -15.06 -6.02
N ARG A 274 -23.13 -14.60 -4.87
CA ARG A 274 -24.54 -14.20 -4.75
C ARG A 274 -24.82 -12.69 -4.71
N ALA A 275 -23.86 -11.85 -4.35
CA ALA A 275 -24.07 -10.42 -4.17
C ALA A 275 -23.54 -9.59 -5.35
N GLY A 276 -24.20 -8.46 -5.64
CA GLY A 276 -23.69 -7.42 -6.55
C GLY A 276 -23.06 -6.29 -5.75
N PHE A 277 -21.93 -5.75 -6.23
CA PHE A 277 -21.30 -4.54 -5.70
C PHE A 277 -20.52 -3.82 -6.81
N THR A 278 -20.32 -2.51 -6.69
CA THR A 278 -19.83 -1.62 -7.77
C THR A 278 -18.55 -2.10 -8.44
N ASN A 279 -17.57 -2.54 -7.66
CA ASN A 279 -16.24 -2.90 -8.16
C ASN A 279 -16.13 -4.36 -8.63
N LYS A 280 -17.21 -5.16 -8.52
CA LYS A 280 -17.15 -6.61 -8.76
C LYS A 280 -16.59 -6.98 -10.14
N ALA A 281 -16.85 -6.17 -11.17
CA ALA A 281 -16.41 -6.39 -12.55
C ALA A 281 -14.90 -6.27 -12.78
N PHE A 282 -14.19 -5.67 -11.82
CA PHE A 282 -12.77 -5.32 -11.95
C PHE A 282 -11.90 -6.05 -10.93
N VAL A 283 -12.50 -6.96 -10.16
CA VAL A 283 -11.80 -7.77 -9.18
C VAL A 283 -10.83 -8.70 -9.90
N THR A 284 -9.55 -8.64 -9.52
CA THR A 284 -8.50 -9.53 -10.03
C THR A 284 -8.33 -10.77 -9.15
N CYS A 285 -7.60 -11.76 -9.66
CA CYS A 285 -7.43 -13.04 -8.99
C CYS A 285 -6.75 -12.92 -7.62
N PRO A 286 -7.13 -13.78 -6.66
CA PRO A 286 -6.41 -13.89 -5.40
C PRO A 286 -4.97 -14.34 -5.65
N LYS A 287 -4.05 -13.81 -4.85
CA LYS A 287 -2.61 -14.10 -4.91
C LYS A 287 -2.13 -14.66 -3.56
N ASN A 288 -0.87 -15.07 -3.47
CA ASN A 288 -0.29 -15.69 -2.28
C ASN A 288 1.06 -15.08 -1.91
N GLN A 289 1.10 -14.37 -0.79
CA GLN A 289 2.31 -13.76 -0.24
C GLN A 289 3.29 -14.77 0.38
N GLY A 290 2.83 -15.98 0.70
CA GLY A 290 3.60 -16.99 1.42
C GLY A 290 3.95 -16.56 2.86
N SER A 291 5.09 -17.04 3.36
CA SER A 291 5.61 -16.74 4.71
C SER A 291 6.50 -15.49 4.73
N ARG A 292 6.13 -14.47 3.95
CA ARG A 292 6.81 -13.16 3.90
C ARG A 292 5.88 -12.05 4.34
N GLY A 293 6.42 -11.04 5.02
CA GLY A 293 5.69 -9.85 5.47
C GLY A 293 5.50 -8.83 4.34
N THR A 294 4.90 -9.27 3.23
CA THR A 294 4.74 -8.52 1.97
C THR A 294 3.28 -8.14 1.70
N CYS A 295 2.37 -8.38 2.65
CA CYS A 295 0.93 -8.17 2.50
C CYS A 295 0.54 -6.80 1.93
N ALA A 296 1.18 -5.71 2.37
CA ALA A 296 0.86 -4.39 1.84
C ALA A 296 1.26 -4.20 0.38
N ALA A 297 2.35 -4.83 -0.09
CA ALA A 297 2.69 -4.84 -1.52
C ALA A 297 1.60 -5.56 -2.32
N PHE A 298 1.16 -6.73 -1.88
CA PHE A 298 0.04 -7.47 -2.51
C PHE A 298 -1.28 -6.70 -2.49
N ALA A 299 -1.60 -6.04 -1.39
CA ALA A 299 -2.83 -5.26 -1.28
C ALA A 299 -2.80 -4.04 -2.23
N VAL A 300 -1.67 -3.34 -2.29
CA VAL A 300 -1.50 -2.17 -3.16
C VAL A 300 -1.42 -2.56 -4.64
N THR A 301 -0.68 -3.60 -5.03
CA THR A 301 -0.68 -4.07 -6.43
C THR A 301 -2.09 -4.50 -6.85
N SER A 302 -2.80 -5.26 -6.02
CA SER A 302 -4.18 -5.68 -6.26
C SER A 302 -5.14 -4.50 -6.44
N ALA A 303 -4.97 -3.44 -5.65
CA ALA A 303 -5.72 -2.19 -5.80
C ALA A 303 -5.39 -1.47 -7.12
N LEU A 304 -4.11 -1.37 -7.48
CA LEU A 304 -3.66 -0.75 -8.72
C LEU A 304 -4.09 -1.53 -9.97
N GLU A 305 -4.11 -2.86 -9.91
CA GLU A 305 -4.64 -3.71 -10.98
C GLU A 305 -6.14 -3.46 -11.19
N MET A 306 -6.91 -3.29 -10.11
CA MET A 306 -8.33 -2.95 -10.19
C MET A 306 -8.53 -1.54 -10.76
N ASP A 307 -7.72 -0.56 -10.34
CA ASP A 307 -7.74 0.79 -10.91
C ASP A 307 -7.48 0.76 -12.43
N HIS A 308 -6.46 0.02 -12.84
CA HIS A 308 -6.16 -0.18 -14.27
C HIS A 308 -7.30 -0.87 -15.02
N GLY A 309 -7.88 -1.92 -14.43
CA GLY A 309 -9.03 -2.64 -14.99
C GLY A 309 -10.24 -1.73 -15.17
N ARG A 310 -10.51 -0.86 -14.19
CA ARG A 310 -11.59 0.14 -14.27
C ARG A 310 -11.35 1.15 -15.39
N ALA A 311 -10.13 1.67 -15.49
CA ALA A 311 -9.79 2.72 -16.46
C ALA A 311 -9.72 2.20 -17.90
N SER A 312 -9.26 0.96 -18.10
CA SER A 312 -8.92 0.43 -19.44
C SER A 312 -9.77 -0.75 -19.91
N GLY A 313 -10.50 -1.41 -19.01
CA GLY A 313 -11.16 -2.70 -19.28
C GLY A 313 -10.19 -3.88 -19.44
N ARG A 314 -8.89 -3.69 -19.17
CA ARG A 314 -7.85 -4.72 -19.32
C ARG A 314 -7.35 -5.18 -17.95
N PHE A 315 -7.19 -6.48 -17.79
CA PHE A 315 -6.60 -7.05 -16.59
C PHE A 315 -5.09 -7.21 -16.76
N VAL A 316 -4.35 -6.71 -15.78
CA VAL A 316 -2.89 -6.79 -15.70
C VAL A 316 -2.49 -7.59 -14.46
N ASN A 317 -1.27 -8.13 -14.48
CA ASN A 317 -0.61 -8.68 -13.31
C ASN A 317 0.64 -7.83 -13.02
N LEU A 318 0.64 -7.11 -11.88
CA LEU A 318 1.72 -6.24 -11.45
C LEU A 318 2.66 -6.94 -10.46
N SER A 319 3.96 -6.61 -10.52
CA SER A 319 4.99 -7.25 -9.70
C SER A 319 4.97 -6.77 -8.25
N GLU A 320 4.51 -7.62 -7.34
CA GLU A 320 4.67 -7.40 -5.89
C GLU A 320 6.14 -7.39 -5.48
N GLN A 321 6.96 -8.22 -6.12
CA GLN A 321 8.39 -8.33 -5.80
C GLN A 321 9.12 -7.03 -6.05
N ASN A 322 8.89 -6.39 -7.21
CA ASN A 322 9.53 -5.13 -7.53
C ASN A 322 9.05 -4.03 -6.58
N LEU A 323 7.73 -3.89 -6.38
CA LEU A 323 7.19 -2.86 -5.50
C LEU A 323 7.70 -3.00 -4.06
N TYR A 324 7.74 -4.22 -3.53
CA TYR A 324 8.27 -4.50 -2.21
C TYR A 324 9.78 -4.20 -2.12
N ALA A 325 10.56 -4.62 -3.12
CA ALA A 325 11.99 -4.39 -3.17
C ALA A 325 12.34 -2.89 -3.27
N GLN A 326 11.55 -2.11 -4.02
CA GLN A 326 11.71 -0.65 -4.10
C GLN A 326 11.48 0.01 -2.76
N SER A 327 10.42 -0.39 -2.06
CA SER A 327 10.17 0.10 -0.71
C SER A 327 11.32 -0.24 0.22
N LYS A 328 11.72 -1.51 0.31
CA LYS A 328 12.74 -1.98 1.25
C LYS A 328 14.18 -1.64 0.88
N LEU A 329 14.43 -1.15 -0.33
CA LEU A 329 15.74 -0.67 -0.72
C LEU A 329 15.84 0.87 -0.70
N TYR A 330 14.79 1.61 -1.07
CA TYR A 330 14.90 3.06 -1.30
C TYR A 330 14.01 3.94 -0.44
N TRP A 331 12.77 3.53 -0.15
CA TRP A 331 11.79 4.41 0.52
C TRP A 331 11.74 4.21 2.03
N ASP A 332 11.82 2.94 2.45
CA ASP A 332 11.88 2.49 3.84
C ASP A 332 12.93 1.39 3.95
N PRO A 333 14.23 1.77 3.84
CA PRO A 333 15.32 0.81 3.70
C PRO A 333 15.49 -0.06 4.94
N ASN A 334 15.47 -1.38 4.76
CA ASN A 334 15.79 -2.36 5.79
C ASN A 334 16.12 -3.71 5.13
N GLU A 335 17.37 -4.20 5.24
CA GLU A 335 17.80 -5.47 4.60
C GLU A 335 17.41 -6.73 5.40
N THR A 336 17.01 -6.60 6.66
CA THR A 336 16.92 -7.72 7.62
C THR A 336 15.54 -7.97 8.22
N ARG A 337 14.61 -7.01 8.16
CA ARG A 337 13.24 -7.13 8.66
C ARG A 337 12.19 -6.97 7.56
N ASP A 338 11.28 -7.94 7.50
CA ASP A 338 10.11 -7.87 6.62
C ASP A 338 9.12 -6.77 7.09
N GLY A 339 8.01 -6.59 6.39
CA GLY A 339 6.93 -5.69 6.81
C GLY A 339 7.02 -4.27 6.26
N ILE A 340 5.95 -3.83 5.62
CA ILE A 340 5.66 -2.44 5.22
C ILE A 340 4.15 -2.22 5.39
N TRP A 341 3.72 -0.96 5.47
CA TRP A 341 2.30 -0.61 5.54
C TRP A 341 1.87 0.24 4.34
N PRO A 342 0.58 0.19 3.95
CA PRO A 342 0.07 0.81 2.73
C PRO A 342 0.39 2.30 2.61
N SER A 343 0.18 3.09 3.67
CA SER A 343 0.47 4.54 3.65
C SER A 343 1.94 4.84 3.33
N SER A 344 2.89 4.17 3.99
CA SER A 344 4.33 4.37 3.72
C SER A 344 4.71 3.97 2.29
N LEU A 345 4.17 2.85 1.80
CA LEU A 345 4.40 2.40 0.44
C LEU A 345 3.88 3.42 -0.59
N LEU A 346 2.67 3.93 -0.39
CA LEU A 346 2.03 4.89 -1.28
C LEU A 346 2.68 6.29 -1.20
N ASP A 347 3.20 6.68 -0.04
CA ASP A 347 4.04 7.89 0.13
C ASP A 347 5.35 7.76 -0.62
N GLY A 348 6.02 6.60 -0.52
CA GLY A 348 7.23 6.29 -1.27
C GLY A 348 7.01 6.39 -2.78
N MET A 349 5.94 5.77 -3.29
CA MET A 349 5.53 5.89 -4.69
C MET A 349 5.25 7.35 -5.12
N ALA A 350 4.62 8.14 -4.24
CA ALA A 350 4.32 9.54 -4.52
C ALA A 350 5.60 10.39 -4.62
N LYS A 351 6.50 10.23 -3.65
CA LYS A 351 7.80 10.93 -3.59
C LYS A 351 8.72 10.54 -4.75
N ALA A 352 8.65 9.30 -5.21
CA ALA A 352 9.43 8.82 -6.35
C ALA A 352 9.04 9.50 -7.67
N GLY A 353 7.87 10.14 -7.75
CA GLY A 353 7.47 10.98 -8.88
C GLY A 353 7.32 10.21 -10.19
N GLY A 354 6.18 9.54 -10.37
CA GLY A 354 5.89 8.79 -11.60
C GLY A 354 6.42 7.35 -11.60
N TYR A 355 6.57 6.76 -10.42
CA TYR A 355 6.95 5.36 -10.30
C TYR A 355 5.87 4.46 -10.93
N THR A 356 6.30 3.69 -11.93
CA THR A 356 5.52 2.68 -12.64
C THR A 356 5.84 1.32 -12.05
N VAL A 357 4.82 0.67 -11.49
CA VAL A 357 4.94 -0.71 -11.01
C VAL A 357 5.05 -1.61 -12.24
N PRO A 358 6.15 -2.37 -12.42
CA PRO A 358 6.28 -3.26 -13.56
C PRO A 358 5.24 -4.38 -13.54
N TYR A 359 5.08 -5.02 -14.68
CA TYR A 359 4.39 -6.30 -14.75
C TYR A 359 5.12 -7.38 -13.96
N GLU A 360 4.37 -8.38 -13.48
CA GLU A 360 4.91 -9.54 -12.75
C GLU A 360 5.98 -10.29 -13.54
N ALA A 361 5.80 -10.43 -14.86
CA ALA A 361 6.82 -11.00 -15.75
C ALA A 361 8.16 -10.25 -15.77
N GLY A 362 8.20 -9.00 -15.29
CA GLY A 362 9.43 -8.22 -15.16
C GLY A 362 10.27 -8.65 -13.95
N TRP A 363 9.63 -9.06 -12.85
CA TRP A 363 10.31 -9.66 -11.71
C TRP A 363 9.30 -10.47 -10.91
N ASN A 364 9.34 -11.79 -11.07
CA ASN A 364 8.34 -12.67 -10.49
C ASN A 364 8.44 -12.71 -8.97
N TYR A 365 7.31 -12.86 -8.29
CA TYR A 365 7.29 -13.01 -6.86
C TYR A 365 8.03 -14.26 -6.40
N ASN A 366 8.97 -14.06 -5.49
CA ASN A 366 9.62 -15.15 -4.78
C ASN A 366 8.93 -15.36 -3.42
N PRO A 367 8.20 -16.47 -3.22
CA PRO A 367 7.58 -16.76 -1.93
C PRO A 367 8.60 -17.14 -0.86
N SER A 368 9.83 -17.48 -1.24
CA SER A 368 10.92 -17.86 -0.33
C SER A 368 10.56 -19.01 0.61
N SER A 369 9.99 -20.08 0.05
CA SER A 369 9.45 -21.23 0.77
C SER A 369 10.45 -21.95 1.68
N SER A 370 11.76 -21.82 1.41
CA SER A 370 12.83 -22.47 2.18
C SER A 370 13.49 -21.54 3.21
N ARG A 371 13.10 -20.26 3.23
CA ARG A 371 13.76 -19.20 4.01
C ARG A 371 13.74 -19.48 5.51
N LYS A 372 14.87 -19.20 6.14
CA LYS A 372 15.05 -19.25 7.61
C LYS A 372 14.93 -17.86 8.23
N ASP A 373 14.93 -17.80 9.55
CA ASP A 373 14.75 -16.54 10.29
C ASP A 373 15.86 -15.52 10.05
N ASP A 374 17.08 -15.98 9.78
CA ASP A 374 18.24 -15.18 9.40
C ASP A 374 18.27 -14.80 7.92
N LEU A 375 17.16 -15.02 7.20
CA LEU A 375 16.97 -14.78 5.76
C LEU A 375 17.81 -15.66 4.84
N THR A 376 18.59 -16.60 5.36
CA THR A 376 19.26 -17.61 4.53
C THR A 376 18.22 -18.48 3.82
N HIS A 377 18.63 -19.09 2.70
CA HIS A 377 17.75 -19.90 1.85
C HIS A 377 16.55 -19.14 1.25
N SER A 378 16.61 -17.81 1.18
CA SER A 378 15.56 -16.99 0.53
C SER A 378 15.43 -17.29 -0.96
N CYS A 379 16.54 -17.65 -1.60
CA CYS A 379 16.64 -17.85 -3.05
C CYS A 379 16.58 -19.33 -3.46
N ASP A 380 16.48 -20.25 -2.51
CA ASP A 380 16.47 -21.68 -2.81
C ASP A 380 15.22 -22.05 -3.64
N GLY A 381 15.45 -22.64 -4.81
CA GLY A 381 14.38 -23.00 -5.74
C GLY A 381 13.83 -21.84 -6.58
N TYR A 382 14.42 -20.64 -6.46
CA TYR A 382 14.08 -19.46 -7.24
C TYR A 382 15.16 -19.17 -8.29
N THR A 383 14.75 -18.80 -9.51
CA THR A 383 15.65 -18.76 -10.69
C THR A 383 15.95 -17.37 -11.21
N GLU A 384 15.22 -16.36 -10.74
CA GLU A 384 15.43 -14.96 -11.10
C GLU A 384 16.36 -14.25 -10.10
N THR A 385 16.55 -12.94 -10.29
CA THR A 385 17.32 -12.09 -9.37
C THR A 385 16.80 -12.23 -7.94
N CYS A 386 17.69 -12.65 -7.04
CA CYS A 386 17.40 -12.81 -5.63
C CYS A 386 18.66 -12.59 -4.77
N SER A 387 18.44 -12.16 -3.52
CA SER A 387 19.44 -12.13 -2.45
C SER A 387 18.82 -12.62 -1.15
N ASN A 388 19.64 -13.07 -0.19
CA ASN A 388 19.24 -13.43 1.17
C ASN A 388 19.01 -12.16 2.02
N THR A 389 18.11 -11.31 1.54
CA THR A 389 17.65 -10.09 2.19
C THR A 389 16.13 -9.98 2.06
N THR A 390 15.53 -9.03 2.76
CA THR A 390 14.08 -8.77 2.69
C THR A 390 13.64 -8.35 1.28
N HIS A 391 14.39 -7.44 0.65
CA HIS A 391 14.10 -6.86 -0.66
C HIS A 391 14.47 -7.80 -1.83
N GLN A 392 15.42 -8.72 -1.62
CA GLN A 392 15.90 -9.70 -2.62
C GLN A 392 16.49 -9.10 -3.90
N SER A 393 16.85 -7.82 -3.87
CA SER A 393 17.44 -7.12 -5.02
C SER A 393 18.81 -7.67 -5.38
N ARG A 394 19.21 -7.48 -6.64
CA ARG A 394 20.54 -7.88 -7.12
C ARG A 394 21.61 -7.21 -6.27
N ARG A 395 22.53 -8.00 -5.72
CA ARG A 395 23.72 -7.50 -5.06
C ARG A 395 24.91 -7.63 -5.99
N MET A 396 25.71 -6.57 -6.06
CA MET A 396 26.95 -6.59 -6.81
C MET A 396 28.07 -5.90 -6.04
N CYS A 397 29.28 -6.39 -6.24
CA CYS A 397 30.46 -5.84 -5.60
C CYS A 397 31.59 -5.63 -6.60
N VAL A 398 32.46 -4.67 -6.30
CA VAL A 398 33.69 -4.40 -7.04
C VAL A 398 34.86 -4.34 -6.06
N ASN A 399 35.99 -4.91 -6.47
CA ASN A 399 37.26 -4.79 -5.76
C ASN A 399 38.13 -3.77 -6.48
N ILE A 400 38.50 -2.71 -5.78
CA ILE A 400 39.45 -1.69 -6.25
C ILE A 400 40.54 -1.47 -5.22
N ALA A 401 41.62 -0.79 -5.60
CA ALA A 401 42.78 -0.57 -4.73
C ALA A 401 42.43 0.06 -3.36
N THR A 402 41.39 0.91 -3.32
CA THR A 402 40.95 1.61 -2.11
C THR A 402 40.00 0.79 -1.23
N GLY A 403 39.42 -0.31 -1.72
CA GLY A 403 38.43 -1.07 -0.98
C GLY A 403 37.59 -2.03 -1.82
N THR A 404 36.86 -2.90 -1.13
CA THR A 404 35.74 -3.65 -1.70
C THR A 404 34.47 -2.84 -1.48
N PHE A 405 33.70 -2.62 -2.54
CA PHE A 405 32.45 -1.89 -2.50
C PHE A 405 31.33 -2.83 -2.92
N CYS A 406 30.24 -2.82 -2.18
CA CYS A 406 29.05 -3.60 -2.51
C CYS A 406 27.84 -2.67 -2.60
N MET A 407 26.91 -2.97 -3.49
CA MET A 407 25.65 -2.27 -3.61
C MET A 407 24.51 -3.23 -3.92
N ALA A 408 23.28 -2.80 -3.66
CA ALA A 408 22.06 -3.43 -4.14
C ALA A 408 21.37 -2.54 -5.18
N VAL A 409 20.69 -3.17 -6.12
CA VAL A 409 19.90 -2.49 -7.15
C VAL A 409 18.70 -3.34 -7.52
N THR A 410 17.51 -2.73 -7.56
CA THR A 410 16.32 -3.42 -8.08
C THR A 410 16.43 -3.63 -9.59
N GLN A 411 15.60 -4.50 -10.17
CA GLN A 411 15.62 -4.71 -11.63
C GLN A 411 15.34 -3.42 -12.42
N ASP A 412 14.45 -2.56 -11.90
CA ASP A 412 14.09 -1.27 -12.49
C ASP A 412 14.35 -0.11 -11.50
N ALA A 413 15.62 0.19 -11.22
CA ALA A 413 16.07 1.14 -10.18
C ALA A 413 15.37 2.52 -10.13
N LYS A 414 14.77 3.00 -11.23
CA LYS A 414 14.17 4.34 -11.33
C LYS A 414 12.70 4.38 -11.77
N SER A 415 12.04 3.23 -11.98
CA SER A 415 10.69 3.04 -12.58
C SER A 415 10.78 2.19 -13.85
N SER A 416 9.80 1.31 -14.07
CA SER A 416 9.76 0.46 -15.26
C SER A 416 9.14 1.21 -16.45
N PRO A 417 9.67 1.08 -17.68
CA PRO A 417 9.02 1.65 -18.87
C PRO A 417 7.71 0.94 -19.25
N VAL A 418 7.45 -0.24 -18.67
CA VAL A 418 6.27 -1.06 -18.92
C VAL A 418 5.63 -1.42 -17.59
N GLY A 419 4.33 -1.22 -17.46
CA GLY A 419 3.62 -1.50 -16.22
C GLY A 419 2.46 -0.55 -16.00
N TYR A 420 2.17 -0.24 -14.73
CA TYR A 420 1.14 0.70 -14.36
C TYR A 420 1.62 1.75 -13.36
N GLN A 421 1.41 3.01 -13.73
CA GLN A 421 1.54 4.14 -12.83
C GLN A 421 0.15 4.51 -12.33
N ARG A 422 0.03 4.72 -11.01
CA ARG A 422 -1.23 5.15 -10.41
C ARG A 422 -1.75 6.46 -11.03
N SER A 423 -3.06 6.53 -11.18
CA SER A 423 -3.74 7.65 -11.82
C SER A 423 -3.96 8.85 -10.88
N HIS A 424 -3.95 8.62 -9.56
CA HIS A 424 -4.28 9.63 -8.57
C HIS A 424 -3.36 9.59 -7.33
N ALA A 425 -3.40 10.68 -6.54
CA ALA A 425 -2.88 10.67 -5.18
C ALA A 425 -3.75 9.79 -4.27
N HIS A 426 -3.11 9.15 -3.28
CA HIS A 426 -3.82 8.33 -2.30
C HIS A 426 -4.46 9.25 -1.24
N LEU A 427 -5.58 8.83 -0.68
CA LEU A 427 -6.36 9.54 0.32
C LEU A 427 -6.39 8.71 1.60
N SER A 428 -5.93 9.27 2.72
CA SER A 428 -6.02 8.61 4.03
C SER A 428 -7.38 8.90 4.65
N MET A 429 -8.12 7.86 5.00
CA MET A 429 -9.42 7.94 5.69
C MET A 429 -9.29 7.65 7.20
N SER A 430 -8.08 7.46 7.71
CA SER A 430 -7.76 6.97 9.07
C SER A 430 -8.01 8.01 10.17
N ASP A 431 -9.27 8.36 10.42
CA ASP A 431 -9.68 9.16 11.58
C ASP A 431 -9.76 8.30 12.85
N TYR A 432 -8.95 8.63 13.86
CA TYR A 432 -8.94 7.92 15.13
C TYR A 432 -9.89 8.51 16.18
N THR A 433 -10.54 9.63 15.88
CA THR A 433 -11.57 10.24 16.75
C THR A 433 -12.97 9.70 16.48
N ASP A 434 -13.22 9.21 15.25
CA ASP A 434 -14.52 8.65 14.86
C ASP A 434 -14.35 7.49 13.87
N LYS A 435 -14.22 6.27 14.41
CA LYS A 435 -14.13 5.04 13.61
C LYS A 435 -15.38 4.79 12.77
N SER A 436 -16.55 5.27 13.19
CA SER A 436 -17.78 5.10 12.40
C SER A 436 -17.72 5.96 11.15
N PHE A 437 -17.21 7.19 11.27
CA PHE A 437 -16.96 8.06 10.15
C PHE A 437 -15.95 7.45 9.16
N VAL A 438 -14.88 6.81 9.64
CA VAL A 438 -13.94 6.06 8.78
C VAL A 438 -14.65 4.96 7.99
N MET A 439 -15.46 4.14 8.65
CA MET A 439 -16.17 3.05 7.97
C MET A 439 -17.19 3.56 6.95
N ASN A 440 -17.87 4.68 7.25
CA ASN A 440 -18.80 5.32 6.32
C ASN A 440 -18.06 5.91 5.11
N MET A 441 -16.89 6.52 5.30
CA MET A 441 -16.04 6.96 4.19
C MET A 441 -15.59 5.78 3.34
N LEU A 442 -15.16 4.67 3.95
CA LEU A 442 -14.74 3.47 3.23
C LEU A 442 -15.90 2.86 2.43
N ALA A 443 -17.06 2.66 3.05
CA ALA A 443 -18.26 2.16 2.36
C ALA A 443 -18.63 3.05 1.17
N LEU A 444 -18.65 4.38 1.37
CA LEU A 444 -18.94 5.33 0.31
C LEU A 444 -17.90 5.30 -0.83
N MET A 445 -16.60 5.21 -0.49
CA MET A 445 -15.52 5.09 -1.46
C MET A 445 -15.72 3.85 -2.36
N LEU A 446 -16.12 2.73 -1.76
CA LEU A 446 -16.38 1.46 -2.46
C LEU A 446 -17.67 1.51 -3.30
N ASP A 447 -18.72 2.16 -2.79
CA ASP A 447 -20.00 2.30 -3.50
C ASP A 447 -19.88 3.22 -4.73
N ILE A 448 -19.12 4.32 -4.63
CA ILE A 448 -18.73 5.16 -5.77
C ILE A 448 -17.88 4.35 -6.76
N GLY A 449 -16.99 3.51 -6.21
CA GLY A 449 -16.11 2.61 -6.93
C GLY A 449 -14.93 3.29 -7.62
N GLN A 450 -14.88 4.61 -7.73
CA GLN A 450 -13.85 5.32 -8.50
C GLN A 450 -12.42 5.10 -7.99
N ARG A 451 -12.26 4.77 -6.71
CA ARG A 451 -10.96 4.55 -6.07
C ARG A 451 -10.95 3.20 -5.33
N PRO A 452 -9.99 2.32 -5.62
CA PRO A 452 -9.72 1.14 -4.80
C PRO A 452 -9.42 1.52 -3.35
N ALA A 453 -9.67 0.61 -2.40
CA ALA A 453 -9.35 0.85 -1.00
C ALA A 453 -8.48 -0.28 -0.41
N VAL A 454 -7.39 0.09 0.24
CA VAL A 454 -6.53 -0.83 0.99
C VAL A 454 -6.69 -0.56 2.48
N VAL A 455 -6.80 -1.61 3.27
CA VAL A 455 -6.95 -1.52 4.73
C VAL A 455 -5.88 -2.36 5.40
N SER A 456 -5.17 -1.76 6.35
CA SER A 456 -4.44 -2.52 7.38
C SER A 456 -5.36 -2.73 8.57
N LEU A 457 -5.44 -3.96 9.06
CA LEU A 457 -6.23 -4.34 10.22
C LEU A 457 -5.47 -5.32 11.09
N GLU A 458 -5.79 -5.36 12.38
CA GLU A 458 -5.41 -6.49 13.21
C GLU A 458 -6.26 -7.71 12.83
N VAL A 459 -5.61 -8.84 12.56
CA VAL A 459 -6.32 -10.10 12.33
C VAL A 459 -6.56 -10.80 13.66
N GLY A 460 -7.60 -11.62 13.75
CA GLY A 460 -7.81 -12.53 14.87
C GLY A 460 -8.35 -13.87 14.39
N SER A 461 -8.69 -14.77 15.31
CA SER A 461 -8.99 -16.17 15.00
C SER A 461 -10.14 -16.37 14.00
N ALA A 462 -11.16 -15.51 14.02
CA ALA A 462 -12.23 -15.57 13.02
C ALA A 462 -11.81 -15.10 11.62
N PHE A 463 -10.81 -14.20 11.54
CA PHE A 463 -10.32 -13.72 10.25
C PHE A 463 -9.46 -14.78 9.56
N ASP A 464 -8.63 -15.51 10.30
CA ASP A 464 -7.70 -16.45 9.65
C ASP A 464 -8.31 -17.78 9.23
N SER A 465 -9.47 -18.12 9.78
CA SER A 465 -10.19 -19.36 9.50
C SER A 465 -11.68 -19.11 9.20
N PRO A 466 -12.03 -18.29 8.20
CA PRO A 466 -13.41 -17.85 7.96
C PRO A 466 -14.29 -18.91 7.24
N GLY A 467 -13.84 -20.17 7.19
CA GLY A 467 -14.53 -21.23 6.46
C GLY A 467 -14.48 -21.08 4.94
N ALA A 468 -15.04 -22.06 4.23
CA ALA A 468 -15.09 -22.04 2.76
C ALA A 468 -16.12 -21.04 2.19
N ASP A 469 -17.07 -20.60 3.02
CA ASP A 469 -18.04 -19.57 2.68
C ASP A 469 -17.56 -18.15 3.02
N GLY A 470 -16.37 -18.01 3.61
CA GLY A 470 -15.65 -16.74 3.74
C GLY A 470 -16.19 -15.79 4.80
N PHE A 471 -17.24 -16.13 5.55
CA PHE A 471 -17.82 -15.22 6.54
C PHE A 471 -16.97 -15.14 7.81
N VAL A 472 -16.46 -13.94 8.10
CA VAL A 472 -15.72 -13.66 9.34
C VAL A 472 -16.71 -13.36 10.46
N ALA A 473 -16.50 -13.95 11.63
CA ALA A 473 -17.31 -13.66 12.81
C ALA A 473 -17.07 -12.23 13.33
N ASP A 474 -18.11 -11.58 13.86
CA ASP A 474 -18.12 -10.14 14.20
C ASP A 474 -17.06 -9.72 15.23
N ARG A 475 -16.67 -10.59 16.15
CA ARG A 475 -15.78 -10.27 17.28
C ARG A 475 -14.85 -11.43 17.61
N VAL A 476 -13.61 -11.09 17.95
CA VAL A 476 -12.58 -12.04 18.37
C VAL A 476 -11.81 -11.49 19.57
N SER A 477 -11.43 -12.34 20.51
CA SER A 477 -10.50 -11.94 21.56
C SER A 477 -9.07 -11.92 21.03
N GLY A 478 -8.31 -10.90 21.41
CA GLY A 478 -6.88 -10.80 21.09
C GLY A 478 -6.58 -10.32 19.67
N SER A 479 -5.29 -10.27 19.35
CA SER A 479 -4.72 -9.90 18.05
C SER A 479 -3.81 -11.03 17.57
N ARG A 480 -3.76 -11.27 16.27
CA ARG A 480 -2.82 -12.20 15.61
C ARG A 480 -1.86 -11.44 14.69
N GLY A 481 -1.66 -10.15 14.97
CA GLY A 481 -0.78 -9.26 14.23
C GLY A 481 -1.52 -8.39 13.21
N LEU A 482 -0.80 -7.40 12.68
CA LEU A 482 -1.28 -6.49 11.65
C LEU A 482 -1.19 -7.15 10.27
N HIS A 483 -2.20 -6.94 9.44
CA HIS A 483 -2.25 -7.44 8.06
C HIS A 483 -2.88 -6.41 7.14
N ALA A 484 -2.37 -6.29 5.92
CA ALA A 484 -2.90 -5.39 4.90
C ALA A 484 -3.65 -6.17 3.82
N VAL A 485 -4.84 -5.69 3.45
CA VAL A 485 -5.75 -6.35 2.50
C VAL A 485 -6.36 -5.35 1.52
N HIS A 486 -6.80 -5.84 0.36
CA HIS A 486 -7.57 -5.04 -0.58
C HIS A 486 -9.07 -5.22 -0.28
N VAL A 487 -9.76 -4.13 0.07
CA VAL A 487 -11.22 -4.14 0.22
C VAL A 487 -11.83 -3.80 -1.13
N VAL A 488 -12.52 -4.77 -1.73
CA VAL A 488 -13.02 -4.68 -3.11
C VAL A 488 -14.49 -4.30 -3.18
N GLY A 489 -15.22 -4.27 -2.08
CA GLY A 489 -16.63 -3.90 -2.09
C GLY A 489 -17.24 -3.83 -0.71
N TYR A 490 -18.46 -3.31 -0.64
CA TYR A 490 -19.30 -3.30 0.54
C TYR A 490 -20.70 -3.77 0.14
N VAL A 491 -21.28 -4.67 0.94
CA VAL A 491 -22.63 -5.19 0.73
C VAL A 491 -23.44 -4.87 1.98
N GLN A 492 -24.39 -3.94 1.84
CA GLN A 492 -25.24 -3.51 2.94
C GLN A 492 -26.23 -4.61 3.32
N ASN A 493 -26.63 -4.65 4.59
CA ASN A 493 -27.60 -5.64 5.09
C ASN A 493 -28.92 -5.67 4.29
N ARG A 494 -29.37 -4.51 3.82
CA ARG A 494 -30.59 -4.39 2.99
C ARG A 494 -30.45 -4.99 1.60
N ASP A 495 -29.21 -5.14 1.12
CA ASP A 495 -28.86 -5.63 -0.22
C ASP A 495 -28.35 -7.08 -0.15
N LEU A 496 -28.38 -7.71 1.03
CA LEU A 496 -27.94 -9.09 1.19
C LEU A 496 -28.89 -10.08 0.49
N PRO A 497 -28.35 -11.05 -0.25
CA PRO A 497 -29.15 -12.14 -0.79
C PRO A 497 -29.88 -12.92 0.32
N GLN A 498 -31.07 -13.44 0.01
CA GLN A 498 -31.86 -14.22 0.97
C GLN A 498 -31.04 -15.39 1.55
N GLY A 499 -31.07 -15.54 2.88
CA GLY A 499 -30.39 -16.63 3.59
C GLY A 499 -28.92 -16.35 3.92
N ILE A 500 -28.39 -15.17 3.57
CA ILE A 500 -27.12 -14.69 4.12
C ILE A 500 -27.37 -14.11 5.53
N PRO A 501 -26.54 -14.43 6.53
CA PRO A 501 -26.64 -13.83 7.85
C PRO A 501 -26.55 -12.31 7.79
N VAL A 502 -27.29 -11.62 8.66
CA VAL A 502 -27.20 -10.16 8.78
C VAL A 502 -25.91 -9.84 9.54
N ALA A 503 -25.05 -8.99 8.99
CA ALA A 503 -23.83 -8.55 9.65
C ALA A 503 -24.14 -7.56 10.77
N ASP A 504 -23.37 -7.60 11.86
CA ASP A 504 -23.38 -6.51 12.84
C ASP A 504 -22.83 -5.21 12.21
N GLY A 505 -23.43 -4.08 12.58
CA GLY A 505 -22.97 -2.75 12.15
C GLY A 505 -23.34 -2.32 10.73
N GLY A 506 -24.10 -3.11 9.96
CA GLY A 506 -24.79 -2.62 8.75
C GLY A 506 -24.45 -3.32 7.42
N GLY A 507 -23.49 -4.23 7.39
CA GLY A 507 -23.15 -4.99 6.18
C GLY A 507 -21.78 -5.65 6.24
N TYR A 508 -21.38 -6.27 5.13
CA TYR A 508 -20.07 -6.91 4.97
C TYR A 508 -19.19 -6.12 4.02
N PHE A 509 -17.95 -5.88 4.44
CA PHE A 509 -16.85 -5.54 3.53
C PHE A 509 -16.37 -6.81 2.83
N VAL A 510 -16.27 -6.77 1.51
CA VAL A 510 -15.71 -7.86 0.70
C VAL A 510 -14.20 -7.65 0.61
N VAL A 511 -13.45 -8.54 1.24
CA VAL A 511 -12.00 -8.46 1.37
C VAL A 511 -11.35 -9.48 0.44
N LYS A 512 -10.49 -9.01 -0.45
CA LYS A 512 -9.59 -9.85 -1.24
C LYS A 512 -8.28 -10.02 -0.48
N ASN A 513 -8.00 -11.24 -0.03
CA ASN A 513 -6.80 -11.55 0.74
C ASN A 513 -5.63 -11.99 -0.19
N SER A 514 -4.42 -12.03 0.38
CA SER A 514 -3.18 -12.46 -0.26
C SER A 514 -2.65 -13.77 0.31
N TRP A 515 -3.53 -14.65 0.81
CA TRP A 515 -3.17 -15.97 1.38
C TRP A 515 -3.54 -17.13 0.45
N GLY A 516 -3.69 -16.85 -0.84
CA GLY A 516 -3.99 -17.81 -1.89
C GLY A 516 -5.48 -18.12 -2.06
N ARG A 517 -5.80 -18.73 -3.21
CA ARG A 517 -7.17 -19.07 -3.63
C ARG A 517 -7.94 -20.03 -2.72
N ASN A 518 -7.25 -20.72 -1.81
CA ASN A 518 -7.87 -21.66 -0.88
C ASN A 518 -8.14 -21.03 0.49
N TYR A 519 -7.79 -19.76 0.71
CA TYR A 519 -8.23 -19.03 1.89
C TYR A 519 -9.67 -18.56 1.70
N GLY A 520 -10.53 -18.76 2.71
CA GLY A 520 -11.90 -18.26 2.68
C GLY A 520 -12.72 -18.76 1.48
N ASP A 521 -13.56 -17.87 0.96
CA ASP A 521 -14.34 -18.08 -0.25
C ASP A 521 -13.51 -17.76 -1.50
N GLY A 522 -12.74 -18.73 -1.97
CA GLY A 522 -11.96 -18.60 -3.20
C GLY A 522 -10.88 -17.50 -3.14
N GLY A 523 -10.31 -17.23 -1.97
CA GLY A 523 -9.35 -16.15 -1.70
C GLY A 523 -9.97 -14.89 -1.08
N PHE A 524 -11.28 -14.88 -0.86
CA PHE A 524 -12.02 -13.74 -0.31
C PHE A 524 -12.57 -14.05 1.08
N SER A 525 -12.80 -12.99 1.85
CA SER A 525 -13.55 -13.06 3.10
C SER A 525 -14.54 -11.90 3.20
N TYR A 526 -15.58 -12.10 4.01
CA TYR A 526 -16.67 -11.18 4.23
C TYR A 526 -16.59 -10.69 5.66
N VAL A 527 -16.06 -9.48 5.83
CA VAL A 527 -15.72 -8.90 7.12
C VAL A 527 -16.88 -7.99 7.56
N PRO A 528 -17.53 -8.28 8.70
CA PRO A 528 -18.60 -7.44 9.22
C PRO A 528 -18.14 -6.01 9.46
N TYR A 529 -19.05 -5.05 9.32
CA TYR A 529 -18.78 -3.64 9.62
C TYR A 529 -18.19 -3.46 11.03
N THR A 530 -18.77 -4.12 12.03
CA THR A 530 -18.27 -4.02 13.42
C THR A 530 -16.83 -4.53 13.56
N TYR A 531 -16.48 -5.64 12.90
CA TYR A 531 -15.11 -6.13 12.90
C TYR A 531 -14.17 -5.10 12.27
N MET A 532 -14.49 -4.60 11.06
CA MET A 532 -13.66 -3.62 10.38
C MET A 532 -13.50 -2.34 11.22
N LYS A 533 -14.58 -1.86 11.86
CA LYS A 533 -14.56 -0.68 12.73
C LYS A 533 -13.59 -0.87 13.91
N LEU A 534 -13.60 -2.04 14.54
CA LEU A 534 -12.79 -2.32 15.72
C LEU A 534 -11.32 -2.54 15.39
N TYR A 535 -11.02 -3.26 14.31
CA TYR A 535 -9.67 -3.75 14.04
C TYR A 535 -8.93 -3.01 12.93
N ALA A 536 -9.58 -2.14 12.14
CA ALA A 536 -8.88 -1.34 11.14
C ALA A 536 -7.91 -0.35 11.80
N VAL A 537 -6.66 -0.42 11.35
CA VAL A 537 -5.53 0.40 11.79
C VAL A 537 -5.29 1.55 10.82
N ASP A 538 -5.25 1.26 9.52
CA ASP A 538 -4.98 2.23 8.46
C ASP A 538 -5.91 1.96 7.27
N VAL A 539 -6.55 3.00 6.73
CA VAL A 539 -7.54 2.92 5.66
C VAL A 539 -7.20 3.96 4.60
N VAL A 540 -6.88 3.49 3.39
CA VAL A 540 -6.44 4.36 2.29
C VAL A 540 -7.22 4.09 1.00
N GLY A 541 -7.64 5.15 0.31
CA GLY A 541 -8.15 5.09 -1.06
C GLY A 541 -7.05 5.43 -2.06
N LEU A 542 -6.98 4.73 -3.20
CA LEU A 542 -5.93 4.90 -4.21
C LEU A 542 -6.33 5.82 -5.37
#